data_AF-A0A9E6B4A9-F1
#
_entry.id   AF-A0A9E6B4A9-F1
#
_cell.length_a   1.000
_cell.length_b   1.000
_cell.length_c   1.000
_cell.angle_alpha   90.00
_cell.angle_beta   90.00
_cell.angle_gamma   90.00
#
_symmetry.space_group_name_H-M   'P 1'
#
loop_
_entity.id
_entity.type
_entity.pdbx_description
1 polymer ?
#
loop_
_entity_poly.entity_id
_entity_poly.type
_entity_poly.pdbx_seq_one_letter_code
_entity_poly.pdbx_strand_id
1 'polypeptide(L)' 'MTKRDPINYRVRNGERLDQIIYRHYDIKSDELSDILEFIYVSNPHLAAIKQPFKTPLTIFLPSLPELVKSQGVNLWD' A
#
# COMPACT_ATOMS: atom_id res chain seq x y z
N MET A 1 9.54 13.10 -7.62
CA MET A 1 8.81 11.84 -7.39
C MET A 1 7.34 12.18 -7.52
N THR A 2 6.65 11.59 -8.49
CA THR A 2 5.23 11.85 -8.79
C THR A 2 4.37 11.35 -7.63
N LYS A 3 3.70 12.27 -6.91
CA LYS A 3 2.59 11.92 -6.01
C LYS A 3 1.59 11.14 -6.85
N ARG A 4 1.43 9.84 -6.59
CA ARG A 4 0.40 9.04 -7.29
C ARG A 4 -0.94 9.46 -6.69
N ASP A 5 -1.81 10.02 -7.52
CA ASP A 5 -3.15 10.45 -7.13
C ASP A 5 -3.94 9.26 -6.55
N PRO A 6 -4.86 9.49 -5.60
CA PRO A 6 -5.61 8.41 -4.98
C PRO A 6 -6.50 7.73 -6.02
N ILE A 7 -6.55 6.40 -6.01
CA ILE A 7 -7.29 5.59 -7.00
C ILE A 7 -8.09 4.48 -6.33
N ASN A 8 -9.30 4.24 -6.85
CA ASN A 8 -10.06 3.04 -6.57
C ASN A 8 -9.59 1.90 -7.49
N TYR A 9 -8.78 0.99 -6.96
CA TYR A 9 -8.24 -0.16 -7.68
C TYR A 9 -9.24 -1.31 -7.68
N ARG A 10 -9.61 -1.79 -8.88
CA ARG A 10 -10.42 -3.00 -9.05
C ARG A 10 -9.50 -4.23 -8.97
N VAL A 11 -9.68 -5.02 -7.93
CA VAL A 11 -8.90 -6.23 -7.67
C VAL A 11 -9.20 -7.29 -8.72
N ARG A 12 -8.19 -8.02 -9.15
CA ARG A 12 -8.34 -9.21 -10.01
C ARG A 12 -8.37 -10.49 -9.17
N ASN A 13 -9.03 -11.52 -9.68
CA ASN A 13 -9.11 -12.81 -8.98
C ASN A 13 -7.72 -13.37 -8.73
N GLY A 14 -7.41 -13.70 -7.48
CA GLY A 14 -6.11 -14.24 -7.10
C GLY A 14 -5.06 -13.19 -6.73
N GLU A 15 -5.34 -11.89 -6.85
CA GLU A 15 -4.39 -10.86 -6.40
C GLU A 15 -4.31 -10.80 -4.88
N ARG A 16 -3.10 -10.52 -4.39
CA ARG A 16 -2.80 -10.27 -2.99
C ARG A 16 -2.48 -8.79 -2.79
N LEU A 17 -2.67 -8.30 -1.56
CA LEU A 17 -2.53 -6.87 -1.26
C LEU A 17 -1.10 -6.37 -1.48
N ASP A 18 -0.12 -7.16 -1.06
CA ASP A 18 1.32 -6.93 -1.25
C ASP A 18 1.69 -6.70 -2.73
N GLN A 19 1.17 -7.54 -3.63
CA GLN A 19 1.44 -7.43 -5.06
C GLN A 19 0.81 -6.18 -5.69
N ILE A 20 -0.40 -5.82 -5.25
CA ILE A 20 -1.09 -4.62 -5.73
C ILE A 20 -0.30 -3.38 -5.30
N ILE A 21 0.10 -3.32 -4.02
CA ILE A 21 0.87 -2.21 -3.46
C ILE A 21 2.24 -2.11 -4.14
N TYR A 22 2.97 -3.22 -4.29
CA TYR A 22 4.26 -3.25 -4.97
C TYR A 22 4.15 -2.69 -6.40
N ARG A 23 3.16 -3.14 -7.17
CA ARG A 23 2.92 -2.67 -8.54
C ARG A 23 2.48 -1.20 -8.58
N HIS A 24 1.62 -0.79 -7.65
CA HIS A 24 1.00 0.53 -7.67
C HIS A 24 1.86 1.63 -7.03
N TYR A 25 2.78 1.33 -6.12
CA TYR A 25 3.62 2.36 -5.50
C TYR A 25 5.10 2.22 -5.87
N ASP A 26 5.51 1.10 -6.48
CA ASP A 26 6.91 0.81 -6.84
C ASP A 26 7.86 0.91 -5.62
N ILE A 27 7.39 0.35 -4.51
CA ILE A 27 8.06 0.40 -3.20
C ILE A 27 8.87 -0.88 -2.95
N LYS A 28 9.91 -0.75 -2.13
CA LYS A 28 10.73 -1.89 -1.70
C LYS A 28 10.10 -2.60 -0.50
N SER A 29 10.58 -3.81 -0.21
CA SER A 29 10.01 -4.69 0.82
C SER A 29 10.12 -4.15 2.24
N ASP A 30 11.05 -3.22 2.49
CA ASP A 30 11.29 -2.54 3.76
C ASP A 30 10.17 -1.53 4.11
N GLU A 31 9.61 -0.83 3.12
CA GLU A 31 8.52 0.14 3.31
C GLU A 31 7.11 -0.51 3.23
N LEU A 32 7.05 -1.80 2.90
CA LEU A 32 5.79 -2.50 2.65
C LEU A 32 4.90 -2.60 3.89
N SER A 33 5.48 -2.77 5.07
CA SER A 33 4.74 -2.91 6.34
C SER A 33 3.97 -1.65 6.69
N ASP A 34 4.63 -0.49 6.65
CA ASP A 34 4.03 0.81 6.98
C ASP A 34 2.93 1.17 5.99
N ILE A 35 3.16 0.87 4.70
CA ILE A 35 2.18 1.12 3.65
C ILE A 35 0.99 0.18 3.80
N LEU A 36 1.20 -1.11 4.10
CA LEU A 36 0.11 -2.05 4.35
C LEU A 36 -0.79 -1.56 5.49
N GLU A 37 -0.22 -1.11 6.60
CA GLU A 37 -0.98 -0.54 7.72
C GLU A 37 -1.79 0.67 7.27
N PHE A 38 -1.19 1.60 6.53
CA PHE A 38 -1.87 2.77 5.98
C PHE A 38 -3.04 2.40 5.05
N ILE A 39 -2.87 1.37 4.22
CA ILE A 39 -3.93 0.84 3.36
C ILE A 39 -5.04 0.19 4.20
N TYR A 40 -4.73 -0.56 5.26
CA TYR A 40 -5.74 -1.16 6.14
C TYR A 40 -6.54 -0.12 6.91
N VAL A 41 -5.90 0.95 7.38
CA VAL A 41 -6.60 2.08 8.03
C VAL A 41 -7.57 2.74 7.05
N SER A 42 -7.16 2.90 5.79
CA SER A 42 -8.00 3.47 4.74
C SER A 42 -9.07 2.50 4.23
N ASN A 43 -8.89 1.19 4.43
CA ASN A 43 -9.76 0.12 3.95
C ASN A 43 -10.00 -0.93 5.05
N PRO A 44 -10.71 -0.57 6.13
CA PRO A 44 -10.86 -1.45 7.30
C PRO A 44 -11.55 -2.78 6.98
N HIS A 45 -12.38 -2.80 5.93
CA HIS A 45 -13.07 -4.01 5.47
C HIS A 45 -12.11 -5.08 4.93
N LEU A 46 -10.89 -4.74 4.51
CA LEU A 46 -9.92 -5.72 3.98
C LEU A 46 -9.38 -6.67 5.03
N ALA A 47 -9.31 -6.26 6.30
CA ALA A 47 -8.79 -7.09 7.38
C ALA A 47 -9.61 -8.38 7.59
N ALA A 48 -10.91 -8.34 7.27
CA ALA A 48 -11.80 -9.50 7.36
C ALA A 48 -11.79 -10.40 6.11
N ILE A 49 -11.14 -9.97 5.01
CA ILE A 49 -11.17 -10.67 3.74
C ILE A 49 -9.93 -11.56 3.62
N LYS A 50 -10.16 -12.87 3.47
CA LYS A 50 -9.08 -13.84 3.24
C LYS A 50 -8.39 -13.56 1.90
N GLN A 51 -7.07 -13.58 1.92
CA GLN A 51 -6.24 -13.51 0.72
C GLN A 51 -5.92 -14.92 0.19
N PRO A 52 -5.69 -15.10 -1.12
CA PRO A 52 -5.80 -14.09 -2.17
C PRO A 52 -7.24 -13.63 -2.39
N PHE A 53 -7.41 -12.37 -2.80
CA PHE A 53 -8.71 -11.76 -2.95
C PHE A 53 -9.52 -12.37 -4.10
N LYS A 54 -10.84 -12.41 -3.92
CA LYS A 54 -11.81 -12.78 -4.95
C LYS A 54 -12.55 -11.55 -5.44
N THR A 55 -12.91 -11.54 -6.72
CA THR A 55 -13.73 -10.49 -7.32
C THR A 55 -15.22 -10.72 -7.02
N PRO A 56 -16.04 -9.65 -7.04
CA PRO A 56 -15.66 -8.24 -7.19
C PRO A 56 -15.16 -7.64 -5.86
N LEU A 57 -13.99 -6.99 -5.89
CA LEU A 57 -13.46 -6.21 -4.76
C LEU A 57 -12.79 -4.94 -5.29
N THR A 58 -13.04 -3.83 -4.62
CA THR A 58 -12.40 -2.54 -4.92
C THR A 58 -11.65 -2.08 -3.69
N ILE A 59 -10.39 -1.69 -3.86
CA ILE A 59 -9.52 -1.19 -2.81
C ILE A 59 -9.23 0.28 -3.10
N PHE A 60 -9.41 1.13 -2.10
CA PHE A 60 -8.94 2.50 -2.17
C PHE A 60 -7.44 2.55 -1.92
N LEU A 61 -6.67 2.97 -2.92
CA LEU A 61 -5.24 3.22 -2.82
C LEU A 61 -5.05 4.73 -2.63
N PRO A 62 -4.88 5.22 -1.39
CA PRO A 62 -4.61 6.63 -1.11
C PRO A 62 -3.28 7.08 -1.74
N SER A 63 -3.13 8.38 -1.97
CA SER A 63 -1.79 8.93 -2.17
C SER A 63 -0.97 8.64 -0.94
N LEU A 64 0.20 8.04 -1.13
CA LEU A 64 1.15 7.95 -0.03
C LEU A 64 1.52 9.38 0.36
N PRO A 65 1.54 9.72 1.68
CA PRO A 65 2.35 10.86 2.09
C PRO A 65 3.74 10.65 1.49
N GLU A 66 4.50 11.71 1.21
CA GLU A 66 5.92 11.53 0.96
C GLU A 66 6.44 10.80 2.19
N LEU A 67 6.56 9.46 2.11
CA LEU A 67 7.20 8.62 3.10
C LEU A 67 8.57 9.24 3.12
N VAL A 68 8.76 10.06 4.15
CA VAL A 68 9.91 10.92 4.32
C VAL A 68 11.02 9.90 4.32
N LYS A 69 11.72 9.78 3.18
CA LYS A 69 12.90 8.94 3.01
C LYS A 69 13.65 9.15 4.30
N SER A 70 13.68 8.12 5.13
CA SER A 70 14.11 8.22 6.51
C SER A 70 15.32 9.12 6.51
N GLN A 71 15.15 10.30 7.12
CA GLN A 71 16.25 11.23 7.31
C GLN A 71 17.39 10.34 7.81
N GLY A 72 18.50 10.31 7.07
CA GLY A 72 19.70 9.66 7.55
C GLY A 72 20.00 10.30 8.89
N VAL A 73 19.62 9.62 9.96
CA VAL A 73 19.95 10.04 11.30
C VAL A 73 21.45 9.88 11.35
N ASN A 74 22.19 10.96 11.12
CA ASN A 74 23.61 11.01 11.40
C ASN A 74 23.74 10.87 12.91
N LEU A 75 23.87 9.62 13.37
CA LEU A 75 24.17 9.26 14.75
C LEU A 75 25.68 9.43 15.01
N TRP A 76 26.24 10.60 14.68
CA TRP A 76 27.60 10.98 15.04
C TRP A 76 27.63 12.49 15.32
N ASP A 77 27.35 12.84 16.58
CA ASP A 77 27.88 14.02 17.27
C ASP A 77 28.45 13.55 18.62
#